data_AF-A0A4R2QTV3-F1
#
_entry.id   AF-A0A4R2QTV3-F1
#
_cell.length_a   1.000
_cell.length_b   1.000
_cell.length_c   1.000
_cell.angle_alpha   90.00
_cell.angle_beta   90.00
_cell.angle_gamma   90.00
#
_symmetry.space_group_name_H-M   'P 1'
#
loop_
_entity.id
_entity.type
_entity.pdbx_description
1 polymer ?
#
loop_
_entity_poly.entity_id
_entity_poly.type
_entity_poly.pdbx_seq_one_letter_code
_entity_poly.pdbx_strand_id
1 'polypeptide(L)'
;MSKDGAGRNWRKVVDMIRGRQPVEEGPTEMEKLQAEIDQAREEWAIAQQHIDHVSDPELIDHAIYYLEAAERKYGYLLREAKRLQAKTSGQAHALLE
;
A
#
# COMPACT_ATOMS: atom_id res chain seq x y z
N MET A 1 -28.01 17.78 36.28
CA MET A 1 -27.88 16.35 36.60
C MET A 1 -27.15 15.66 35.46
N SER A 2 -25.91 15.23 35.72
CA SER A 2 -25.09 14.44 34.80
C SER A 2 -25.67 13.03 34.63
N LYS A 3 -25.58 12.47 33.43
CA LYS A 3 -25.38 11.03 33.22
C LYS A 3 -24.42 10.84 32.06
N ASP A 4 -23.15 10.77 32.44
CA ASP A 4 -22.06 10.18 31.69
C ASP A 4 -22.39 8.74 31.24
N GLY A 5 -21.77 8.32 30.14
CA GLY A 5 -21.46 6.90 29.92
C GLY A 5 -22.35 6.14 28.93
N ALA A 6 -22.12 6.35 27.64
CA ALA A 6 -21.74 5.26 26.72
C ALA A 6 -21.58 5.83 25.31
N GLY A 7 -20.33 6.04 24.91
CA GLY A 7 -19.92 6.20 23.51
C GLY A 7 -20.13 4.91 22.73
N ARG A 8 -21.39 4.46 22.61
CA ARG A 8 -21.78 3.31 21.82
C ARG A 8 -22.59 3.79 20.63
N ASN A 9 -21.95 3.67 19.48
CA ASN A 9 -22.51 3.95 18.17
C ASN A 9 -23.75 3.05 17.93
N TRP A 10 -24.95 3.58 18.23
CA TRP A 10 -26.24 2.91 18.12
C TRP A 10 -26.49 2.33 16.72
N ARG A 11 -25.90 2.95 15.69
CA ARG A 11 -25.94 2.46 14.30
C ARG A 11 -25.33 1.06 14.17
N LYS A 12 -24.17 0.82 14.80
CA LYS A 12 -23.52 -0.51 14.82
C LYS A 12 -24.38 -1.57 15.51
N VAL A 13 -25.06 -1.20 16.59
CA VAL A 13 -25.96 -2.10 17.33
C VAL A 13 -27.17 -2.49 16.48
N VAL A 14 -27.74 -1.51 15.77
CA VAL A 14 -28.88 -1.72 14.86
C VAL A 14 -28.50 -2.60 13.66
N ASP A 15 -27.33 -2.40 13.08
CA ASP A 15 -26.85 -3.22 11.94
C ASP A 15 -26.60 -4.68 12.37
N MET A 16 -26.06 -4.89 13.58
CA MET A 16 -25.87 -6.22 14.18
C MET A 16 -27.21 -6.95 14.41
N ILE A 17 -28.24 -6.25 14.91
CA ILE A 17 -29.58 -6.85 15.14
C ILE A 17 -30.28 -7.21 13.82
N ARG A 18 -30.04 -6.45 12.75
CA ARG A 18 -30.60 -6.73 11.42
C ARG A 18 -29.88 -7.85 10.66
N GLY A 19 -28.86 -8.46 11.25
CA GLY A 19 -28.05 -9.50 10.58
C GLY A 19 -27.31 -8.99 9.35
N ARG A 20 -27.14 -7.66 9.23
CA ARG A 20 -26.39 -7.05 8.12
C ARG A 20 -24.92 -7.17 8.48
N GLN A 21 -24.24 -8.18 7.94
CA GLN A 21 -22.78 -8.17 7.97
C GLN A 21 -22.30 -6.87 7.31
N PRO A 22 -21.38 -6.11 7.93
CA PRO A 22 -20.70 -5.06 7.20
C PRO A 22 -20.09 -5.72 5.97
N VAL A 23 -20.40 -5.17 4.80
CA VAL A 23 -19.70 -5.56 3.57
C VAL A 23 -18.26 -5.15 3.80
N GLU A 24 -17.39 -6.11 4.07
CA GLU A 24 -15.95 -5.91 4.13
C GLU A 24 -15.53 -5.54 2.69
N GLU A 25 -15.54 -4.24 2.39
CA GLU A 25 -14.99 -3.73 1.14
C GLU A 25 -13.50 -4.08 1.14
N GLY A 26 -13.11 -4.99 0.25
CA GLY A 26 -11.72 -5.38 0.10
C GLY A 26 -10.83 -4.18 -0.24
N PRO A 27 -9.52 -4.29 -0.01
CA PRO A 27 -8.60 -3.18 -0.21
C PRO A 27 -8.72 -2.63 -1.64
N THR A 28 -8.75 -1.31 -1.74
CA THR A 28 -8.76 -0.58 -3.00
C THR A 28 -7.49 -0.89 -3.80
N GLU A 29 -7.55 -0.64 -5.12
CA GLU A 29 -6.38 -0.79 -6.00
C GLU A 29 -5.20 0.07 -5.50
N MET A 30 -5.47 1.27 -4.99
CA MET A 30 -4.46 2.17 -4.43
C MET A 30 -3.84 1.61 -3.14
N GLU A 31 -4.63 1.03 -2.24
CA GLU A 31 -4.11 0.42 -1.01
C GLU A 31 -3.24 -0.80 -1.30
N LYS A 32 -3.62 -1.64 -2.27
CA LYS A 32 -2.79 -2.77 -2.73
C LYS A 32 -1.47 -2.28 -3.31
N LEU A 33 -1.54 -1.28 -4.19
CA LEU A 33 -0.34 -0.71 -4.81
C LEU A 33 0.58 -0.04 -3.77
N GLN A 34 0.01 0.62 -2.76
CA GLN A 34 0.80 1.20 -1.67
C GLN A 34 1.53 0.12 -0.86
N ALA A 35 0.85 -0.99 -0.55
CA ALA A 35 1.50 -2.12 0.12
C ALA A 35 2.66 -2.70 -0.71
N GLU A 36 2.50 -2.82 -2.04
CA GLU A 36 3.58 -3.25 -2.93
C GLU A 36 4.75 -2.26 -2.96
N ILE A 37 4.47 -0.95 -2.93
CA ILE A 37 5.50 0.11 -2.87
C ILE A 37 6.31 -0.02 -1.59
N ASP A 38 5.64 -0.20 -0.45
CA ASP A 38 6.29 -0.33 0.85
C ASP A 38 7.18 -1.57 0.90
N GLN A 39 6.68 -2.69 0.37
CA GLN A 39 7.47 -3.92 0.24
C GLN A 39 8.68 -3.73 -0.67
N ALA A 40 8.51 -3.11 -1.85
CA ALA A 40 9.61 -2.86 -2.78
C ALA A 40 10.66 -1.91 -2.20
N ARG A 41 10.25 -0.94 -1.37
CA ARG A 41 11.16 -0.05 -0.65
C ARG A 41 11.99 -0.82 0.37
N GLU A 42 11.37 -1.70 1.15
CA GLU A 42 12.08 -2.55 2.12
C GLU A 42 13.04 -3.50 1.40
N GLU A 43 12.61 -4.12 0.31
CA GLU A 43 13.43 -4.97 -0.55
C GLU A 43 14.65 -4.22 -1.10
N TRP A 44 14.46 -2.98 -1.55
CA TRP A 44 15.57 -2.15 -2.02
C TRP A 44 16.54 -1.78 -0.91
N ALA A 45 16.05 -1.46 0.29
CA ALA A 45 16.90 -1.19 1.45
C ALA A 45 17.72 -2.43 1.84
N ILE A 46 17.11 -3.62 1.81
CA ILE A 46 17.80 -4.89 2.05
C ILE A 46 18.87 -5.12 0.98
N ALA A 47 18.58 -4.87 -0.30
CA ALA A 47 19.54 -5.02 -1.38
C ALA A 47 20.75 -4.07 -1.24
N GLN A 48 20.51 -2.84 -0.80
CA GLN A 48 21.59 -1.88 -0.48
C GLN A 48 22.48 -2.40 0.65
N GLN A 49 21.90 -2.97 1.71
CA GLN A 49 22.69 -3.61 2.74
C GLN A 49 23.41 -4.86 2.21
N HIS A 50 22.78 -5.64 1.33
CA HIS A 50 23.35 -6.90 0.85
C HIS A 50 24.63 -6.69 0.03
N ILE A 51 24.66 -5.70 -0.86
CA ILE A 51 25.86 -5.39 -1.65
C ILE A 51 27.04 -4.96 -0.77
N ASP A 52 26.78 -4.24 0.32
CA ASP A 52 27.82 -3.77 1.25
C ASP A 52 28.47 -4.91 2.05
N HIS A 53 27.75 -6.03 2.22
CA HIS A 53 28.21 -7.17 3.03
C HIS A 53 28.65 -8.38 2.19
N VAL A 54 28.40 -8.40 0.88
CA VAL A 54 28.88 -9.47 0.00
C VAL A 54 30.41 -9.44 -0.06
N SER A 55 31.02 -10.53 0.41
CA SER A 55 32.47 -10.72 0.41
C SER A 55 32.94 -11.78 -0.58
N ASP A 56 32.01 -12.58 -1.11
CA ASP A 56 32.28 -13.61 -2.10
C ASP A 56 32.31 -13.00 -3.51
N PRO A 57 33.46 -13.03 -4.22
CA PRO A 57 33.55 -12.52 -5.58
C PRO A 57 32.60 -13.19 -6.58
N GLU A 58 32.20 -14.45 -6.35
CA GLU A 58 31.24 -15.13 -7.25
C GLU A 58 29.79 -14.66 -7.04
N LEU A 59 29.51 -13.96 -5.93
CA LEU A 59 28.17 -13.46 -5.60
C LEU A 59 27.99 -11.95 -5.85
N ILE A 60 29.06 -11.23 -6.21
CA ILE A 60 29.00 -9.78 -6.41
C ILE A 60 28.05 -9.39 -7.55
N ASP A 61 28.13 -10.10 -8.67
CA ASP A 61 27.26 -9.85 -9.83
C ASP A 61 25.79 -10.07 -9.49
N HIS A 62 25.51 -11.10 -8.71
CA HIS A 62 24.16 -11.36 -8.20
C HIS A 62 23.68 -10.21 -7.30
N ALA A 63 24.52 -9.73 -6.38
CA ALA A 63 24.16 -8.64 -5.49
C ALA A 63 23.91 -7.32 -6.24
N ILE A 64 24.72 -7.01 -7.26
CA ILE A 64 24.52 -5.85 -8.15
C ILE A 64 23.19 -6.00 -8.89
N TYR A 65 22.94 -7.16 -9.51
CA TYR A 65 21.70 -7.41 -10.24
C TYR A 65 20.47 -7.27 -9.33
N TYR A 66 20.54 -7.81 -8.12
CA TYR A 66 19.47 -7.74 -7.14
C TYR A 66 19.17 -6.29 -6.73
N LEU A 67 20.20 -5.49 -6.47
CA LEU A 67 20.07 -4.07 -6.16
C LEU A 67 19.39 -3.30 -7.29
N GLU A 68 19.85 -3.47 -8.53
CA GLU A 68 19.26 -2.80 -9.69
C GLU A 68 17.81 -3.24 -9.93
N ALA A 69 17.51 -4.52 -9.76
CA ALA A 69 16.16 -5.04 -9.92
C ALA A 69 15.19 -4.44 -8.89
N ALA A 70 15.61 -4.38 -7.62
CA ALA A 70 14.80 -3.81 -6.54
C ALA A 70 14.56 -2.30 -6.75
N GLU A 71 15.58 -1.55 -7.14
CA GLU A 71 15.45 -0.12 -7.47
C GLU A 71 14.46 0.11 -8.62
N ARG A 72 14.62 -0.65 -9.72
CA ARG A 72 13.74 -0.54 -10.90
C ARG A 72 12.30 -0.88 -10.57
N LYS A 73 12.07 -1.92 -9.76
CA LYS A 73 10.74 -2.32 -9.28
C LYS A 73 10.09 -1.21 -8.45
N TYR A 74 10.79 -0.68 -7.45
CA TYR A 74 10.30 0.42 -6.63
C TYR A 74 9.96 1.65 -7.47
N GLY A 75 10.86 2.06 -8.38
CA GLY A 75 10.63 3.18 -9.28
C GLY A 75 9.44 2.98 -10.23
N TYR A 76 9.21 1.76 -10.71
CA TYR A 76 8.03 1.42 -11.51
C TYR A 76 6.73 1.59 -10.72
N LEU A 77 6.65 1.04 -9.52
CA LEU A 77 5.44 1.11 -8.68
C LEU A 77 5.08 2.56 -8.31
N LEU A 78 6.08 3.41 -8.03
CA LEU A 78 5.85 4.84 -7.82
C LEU A 78 5.24 5.54 -9.03
N ARG A 79 5.65 5.18 -10.25
CA ARG A 79 5.05 5.72 -11.48
C ARG A 79 3.62 5.25 -11.64
N GLU A 80 3.33 4.01 -11.28
CA GLU A 80 1.97 3.46 -11.35
C GLU A 80 1.04 4.15 -10.34
N ALA A 81 1.51 4.42 -9.12
CA ALA A 81 0.72 5.15 -8.12
C ALA A 81 0.37 6.56 -8.61
N LYS A 82 1.32 7.26 -9.24
CA LYS A 82 1.06 8.58 -9.85
C LYS A 82 0.02 8.50 -10.98
N ARG A 83 0.09 7.46 -11.83
CA ARG A 83 -0.90 7.25 -12.90
C ARG A 83 -2.29 6.98 -12.33
N LEU A 84 -2.38 6.15 -11.29
CA LEU A 84 -3.64 5.83 -10.64
C LEU A 84 -4.27 7.08 -10.01
N GLN A 85 -3.48 7.88 -9.27
CA GLN A 85 -3.92 9.16 -8.72
C GLN A 85 -4.42 10.13 -9.80
N ALA A 86 -3.72 10.22 -10.94
CA ALA A 86 -4.12 11.07 -12.05
C ALA A 86 -5.44 10.59 -12.69
N LYS A 87 -5.64 9.28 -12.86
CA LYS A 87 -6.90 8.69 -13.35
C LYS A 87 -8.06 9.01 -12.42
N THR A 88 -7.90 8.80 -11.11
CA THR A 88 -8.95 9.09 -10.12
C THR A 88 -9.31 10.58 -10.09
N SER A 89 -8.30 11.45 -10.18
CA SER A 89 -8.52 12.90 -10.21
C SER A 89 -9.21 13.38 -11.49
N GLY A 90 -8.85 12.81 -12.66
CA GLY A 90 -9.50 13.12 -13.94
C GLY A 90 -10.94 12.59 -14.04
N GLN A 91 -11.21 11.41 -13.48
CA GLN A 91 -12.56 10.85 -13.40
C GLN A 91 -13.49 11.69 -12.51
N ALA A 92 -12.98 12.25 -11.40
CA ALA A 92 -13.77 13.12 -10.53
C ALA A 92 -14.18 14.43 -11.23
N HIS A 93 -13.32 14.99 -12.08
CA HIS A 93 -13.63 16.20 -12.85
C HIS A 93 -14.66 15.94 -13.97
N ALA A 94 -14.63 14.77 -14.61
CA ALA A 94 -15.55 14.43 -15.70
C ALA A 94 -16.99 14.11 -15.25
N LEU A 95 -17.23 13.91 -13.95
CA LEU A 95 -18.57 13.65 -13.38
C LEU A 95 -19.31 14.93 -12.95
N LEU A 96 -18.66 16.09 -13.04
CA LEU A 96 -19.20 17.39 -12.61
C LEU A 96 -19.67 18.30 -13.78
N GLU A 97 -19.57 17.83 -15.02
CA GLU A 97 -20.15 18.47 -16.23
C GLU A 97 -21.36 17.68 -16.75
#